data_AF-A0A553L606-F1
#
_entry.id   AF-A0A553L606-F1
#
_cell.length_a   1.000
_cell.length_b   1.000
_cell.length_c   1.000
_cell.angle_alpha   90.00
_cell.angle_beta   90.00
_cell.angle_gamma   90.00
#
_symmetry.space_group_name_H-M   'P 1'
#
loop_
_entity.id
_entity.type
_entity.pdbx_description
1 polymer ?
#
loop_
_entity_poly.entity_id
_entity_poly.type
_entity_poly.pdbx_seq_one_letter_code
_entity_poly.pdbx_strand_id
1 'polypeptide(L)'
;MNLVAQLAWRFRSGKRQNGFISFISASSTLGIALGCMVLILLLSVMNGFEKELKDKLLGFIPHGEVYAYSADGLTDWRQQLQRLASDQHILHIEPYTKASGLLQKGAQMKAIPELVGIDPSFSAKNRLAQSVDADVWKKFSNTPDAVLLGSSILKQMDLVRGDKVQLLLPRVSDDLSFQAPKTVWLTVVGEINIGGELDSQIGFMHMPLAATTLGTTNGAQGLRFVFDDPFIAPESMRGIGFSFDQHVYMTDWTRTQGHLYQDIQLVRTVVYIALTLVIAVACFNIVSTLVMAVNEKQAEIAMLKTMGARDHLLLKVFLLQGAFNGVMGTLIGVIAGVLLAQNLTSIALFFESVLGFRFLSGDIYFIDFLPSELKWTEVFITAAIAIVLSLFATLYPAMKATKINPARALGQR
;
A
#
# COMPACT_ATOMS: atom_id res chain seq x y z
N MET A 1 19.11 3.30 45.61
CA MET A 1 18.54 2.32 44.65
C MET A 1 17.39 1.59 45.34
N ASN A 2 16.21 1.60 44.72
CA ASN A 2 14.96 1.11 45.32
C ASN A 2 15.02 -0.43 45.53
N LEU A 3 14.59 -0.93 46.69
CA LEU A 3 14.68 -2.35 47.08
C LEU A 3 14.03 -3.30 46.04
N VAL A 4 12.98 -2.81 45.36
CA VAL A 4 12.31 -3.47 44.24
C VAL A 4 13.26 -3.77 43.08
N ALA A 5 14.11 -2.81 42.70
CA ALA A 5 15.04 -2.96 41.57
C ALA A 5 16.16 -3.96 41.88
N GLN A 6 16.65 -3.97 43.13
CA GLN A 6 17.65 -4.95 43.57
C GLN A 6 17.09 -6.37 43.60
N LEU A 7 15.85 -6.54 44.08
CA LEU A 7 15.15 -7.83 44.06
C LEU A 7 14.90 -8.32 42.63
N ALA A 8 14.37 -7.47 41.75
CA ALA A 8 14.13 -7.82 40.35
C ALA A 8 15.43 -8.24 39.63
N TRP A 9 16.53 -7.49 39.84
CA TRP A 9 17.83 -7.84 39.28
C TRP A 9 18.35 -9.18 39.83
N ARG A 10 18.26 -9.41 41.15
CA ARG A 10 18.71 -10.68 41.76
C ARG A 10 17.89 -11.88 41.31
N PHE A 11 16.56 -11.73 41.14
CA PHE A 11 15.73 -12.81 40.62
C PHE A 11 16.11 -13.21 39.20
N ARG A 12 16.59 -12.26 38.39
CA ARG A 12 17.14 -12.52 37.05
C ARG A 12 18.57 -13.08 37.08
N SER A 13 19.45 -12.51 37.90
CA SER A 13 20.90 -12.77 37.89
C SER A 13 21.37 -13.86 38.86
N GLY A 14 20.45 -14.53 39.56
CA GLY A 14 20.74 -15.49 40.62
C GLY A 14 21.53 -16.70 40.10
N LYS A 15 22.85 -16.69 40.32
CA LYS A 15 23.82 -17.74 39.91
C LYS A 15 23.68 -19.10 40.63
N ARG A 16 22.71 -19.30 41.52
CA ARG A 16 22.55 -20.56 42.26
C ARG A 16 21.40 -21.38 41.68
N GLN A 17 21.79 -22.36 40.85
CA GLN A 17 21.02 -23.54 40.42
C GLN A 17 19.70 -23.30 39.65
N ASN A 18 19.82 -23.13 38.33
CA ASN A 18 19.14 -23.91 37.28
C ASN A 18 19.29 -23.19 35.93
N GLY A 19 19.97 -23.81 34.95
CA GLY A 19 20.04 -23.30 33.57
C GLY A 19 18.65 -23.06 32.96
N PHE A 20 17.65 -23.78 33.46
CA PHE A 20 16.22 -23.66 33.14
C PHE A 20 15.66 -22.24 33.35
N ILE A 21 15.99 -21.56 34.45
CA ILE A 21 15.49 -20.20 34.73
C ILE A 21 16.06 -19.19 33.72
N SER A 22 17.34 -19.35 33.36
CA SER A 22 17.97 -18.49 32.33
C SER A 22 17.40 -18.75 30.94
N PHE A 23 17.08 -20.01 30.64
CA PHE A 23 16.45 -20.43 29.39
C PHE A 23 15.03 -19.85 29.25
N ILE A 24 14.24 -19.87 30.33
CA ILE A 24 12.90 -19.29 30.38
C ILE A 24 12.95 -17.77 30.15
N SER A 25 13.83 -17.06 30.85
CA SER A 25 13.98 -15.61 30.63
C SER A 25 14.46 -15.29 29.21
N ALA A 26 15.36 -16.10 28.64
CA ALA A 26 15.80 -15.96 27.26
C ALA A 26 14.67 -16.23 26.26
N SER A 27 13.88 -17.29 26.47
CA SER A 27 12.74 -17.68 25.64
C SER A 27 11.68 -16.58 25.59
N SER A 28 11.33 -15.97 26.74
CA SER A 28 10.39 -14.84 26.77
C SER A 28 10.92 -13.63 25.99
N THR A 29 12.21 -13.31 26.17
CA THR A 29 12.83 -12.18 25.48
C THR A 29 12.86 -12.41 23.98
N LEU A 30 13.17 -13.64 23.54
CA LEU A 30 13.17 -14.06 22.14
C LEU A 30 11.76 -14.05 21.54
N GLY A 31 10.74 -14.48 22.28
CA GLY A 31 9.34 -14.42 21.82
C GLY A 31 8.88 -12.99 21.54
N ILE A 32 9.18 -12.06 22.46
CA ILE A 32 8.88 -10.63 22.28
C ILE A 32 9.69 -10.04 21.12
N ALA A 33 10.98 -10.36 21.04
CA ALA A 33 11.86 -9.89 19.98
C ALA A 33 11.38 -10.36 18.60
N LEU A 34 11.06 -11.64 18.46
CA LEU A 34 10.56 -12.22 17.21
C LEU A 34 9.20 -11.64 16.83
N GLY A 35 8.29 -11.45 17.80
CA GLY A 35 7.02 -10.78 17.55
C GLY A 35 7.20 -9.36 17.02
N CYS A 36 8.01 -8.52 17.70
CA CYS A 36 8.27 -7.15 17.25
C CYS A 36 8.95 -7.10 15.89
N MET A 37 9.94 -7.97 15.66
CA MET A 37 10.67 -8.07 14.41
C MET A 37 9.72 -8.40 13.24
N VAL A 38 8.87 -9.43 13.40
CA VAL A 38 7.90 -9.85 12.37
C VAL A 38 6.85 -8.77 12.12
N LEU A 39 6.38 -8.10 13.17
CA LEU A 39 5.41 -6.99 13.04
C LEU A 39 5.99 -5.84 12.20
N ILE A 40 7.21 -5.39 12.51
CA ILE A 40 7.89 -4.32 11.76
C ILE A 40 8.11 -4.73 10.31
N LEU A 41 8.52 -5.99 10.09
CA LEU A 41 8.72 -6.52 8.74
C LEU A 41 7.41 -6.53 7.93
N LEU A 42 6.33 -7.08 8.47
CA LEU A 42 5.04 -7.16 7.78
C LEU A 42 4.50 -5.77 7.43
N LEU A 43 4.60 -4.82 8.36
CA LEU A 43 4.18 -3.44 8.12
C LEU A 43 5.07 -2.76 7.05
N SER A 44 6.38 -2.97 7.09
CA SER A 44 7.30 -2.40 6.10
C SER A 44 7.05 -2.95 4.70
N VAL A 45 6.75 -4.26 4.57
CA VAL A 45 6.35 -4.88 3.31
C VAL A 45 5.04 -4.27 2.80
N MET A 46 4.05 -4.10 3.68
CA MET A 46 2.77 -3.49 3.31
C MET A 46 2.95 -2.06 2.79
N ASN A 47 3.76 -1.26 3.47
CA ASN A 47 4.07 0.10 3.03
C ASN A 47 4.79 0.11 1.68
N GLY A 48 5.81 -0.75 1.51
CA GLY A 48 6.54 -0.86 0.25
C GLY A 48 5.63 -1.26 -0.90
N PHE A 49 4.74 -2.23 -0.67
CA PHE A 49 3.75 -2.65 -1.65
C PHE A 49 2.79 -1.52 -2.00
N GLU A 50 2.24 -0.81 -1.00
CA GLU A 50 1.35 0.32 -1.24
C GLU A 50 2.04 1.42 -2.04
N LYS A 51 3.29 1.73 -1.72
CA LYS A 51 4.09 2.71 -2.45
C LYS A 51 4.31 2.31 -3.90
N GLU A 52 4.78 1.09 -4.15
CA GLU A 52 4.97 0.62 -5.53
C GLU A 52 3.66 0.61 -6.30
N LEU A 53 2.54 0.30 -5.64
CA LEU A 53 1.22 0.37 -6.27
C LEU A 53 0.81 1.80 -6.63
N LYS A 54 1.01 2.75 -5.72
CA LYS A 54 0.79 4.20 -5.97
C LYS A 54 1.73 4.71 -7.07
N ASP A 55 2.97 4.24 -7.10
CA ASP A 55 4.01 4.75 -7.99
C ASP A 55 3.92 4.17 -9.41
N LYS A 56 3.69 2.87 -9.54
CA LYS A 56 3.68 2.16 -10.83
C LYS A 56 2.32 2.08 -11.49
N LEU A 57 1.24 1.94 -10.71
CA LEU A 57 -0.10 1.71 -11.27
C LEU A 57 -0.97 2.96 -11.19
N LEU A 58 -1.23 3.45 -9.98
CA LEU A 58 -2.15 4.58 -9.79
C LEU A 58 -1.55 5.91 -10.26
N GLY A 59 -0.26 5.94 -10.56
CA GLY A 59 0.41 7.06 -11.21
C GLY A 59 -0.07 7.42 -12.60
N PHE A 60 -0.54 6.42 -13.35
CA PHE A 60 -0.93 6.58 -14.75
C PHE A 60 -2.44 6.49 -14.97
N ILE A 61 -3.14 5.92 -13.99
CA ILE A 61 -4.59 5.74 -14.01
C ILE A 61 -5.21 6.95 -13.31
N PRO A 62 -6.23 7.60 -13.90
CA PRO A 62 -6.94 8.66 -13.19
C PRO A 62 -7.59 8.11 -11.92
N HIS A 63 -7.39 8.79 -10.79
CA HIS A 63 -7.95 8.31 -9.51
C HIS A 63 -9.48 8.47 -9.50
N GLY A 64 -9.99 9.51 -10.17
CA GLY A 64 -11.41 9.77 -10.33
C GLY A 64 -11.74 10.41 -11.66
N GLU A 65 -12.94 10.16 -12.16
CA GLU A 65 -13.48 10.77 -13.38
C GLU A 65 -14.91 11.25 -13.13
N VAL A 66 -15.19 12.49 -13.53
CA VAL A 66 -16.55 13.01 -13.72
C VAL A 66 -16.72 13.27 -15.20
N TYR A 67 -17.79 12.76 -15.82
CA TYR A 67 -18.05 12.96 -17.24
C TYR A 67 -19.52 13.26 -17.52
N ALA A 68 -19.74 14.03 -18.59
CA ALA A 68 -21.06 14.53 -18.95
C ALA A 68 -22.03 13.39 -19.29
N TYR A 69 -23.30 13.56 -18.91
CA TYR A 69 -24.38 12.70 -19.38
C TYR A 69 -24.68 12.93 -20.88
N SER A 70 -24.57 14.18 -21.34
CA SER A 70 -24.82 14.55 -22.74
C SER A 70 -23.59 14.32 -23.64
N ALA A 71 -23.84 14.00 -24.91
CA ALA A 71 -22.81 13.92 -25.96
C ALA A 71 -22.13 15.28 -26.25
N ASP A 72 -22.77 16.39 -25.85
CA ASP A 72 -22.23 17.75 -25.98
C ASP A 72 -21.01 18.02 -25.10
N GLY A 73 -20.77 17.19 -24.09
CA GLY A 73 -19.68 17.36 -23.11
C GLY A 73 -20.06 18.28 -21.95
N LEU A 74 -19.09 18.54 -21.06
CA LEU A 74 -19.29 19.33 -19.85
C LEU A 74 -19.40 20.82 -20.17
N THR A 75 -20.52 21.44 -19.82
CA THR A 75 -20.65 22.92 -19.86
C THR A 75 -19.78 23.55 -18.78
N ASP A 76 -19.20 24.71 -19.09
CA ASP A 76 -18.42 25.56 -18.16
C ASP A 76 -17.32 24.82 -17.36
N TRP A 77 -16.76 23.76 -17.93
CA TRP A 77 -15.76 22.91 -17.27
C TRP A 77 -14.55 23.71 -16.75
N ARG A 78 -14.18 24.82 -17.40
CA ARG A 78 -13.09 25.71 -16.95
C ARG A 78 -13.40 26.38 -15.62
N GLN A 79 -14.64 26.85 -15.42
CA GLN A 79 -15.06 27.47 -14.17
C GLN A 79 -15.16 26.41 -13.06
N GLN A 80 -15.66 25.22 -13.39
CA GLN A 80 -15.74 24.10 -12.46
C GLN A 80 -14.35 23.64 -12.01
N LEU A 81 -13.38 23.58 -12.93
CA LEU A 81 -11.99 23.27 -12.63
C LEU A 81 -11.41 24.26 -11.61
N GLN A 82 -11.66 25.56 -11.76
CA GLN A 82 -11.19 26.57 -10.79
C GLN A 82 -11.81 26.41 -9.39
N ARG A 83 -13.10 26.06 -9.31
CA ARG A 83 -13.77 25.82 -8.03
C ARG A 83 -13.21 24.57 -7.34
N LEU A 84 -13.08 23.48 -8.08
CA LEU A 84 -12.62 22.19 -7.56
C LEU A 84 -11.12 22.19 -7.23
N ALA A 85 -10.31 23.00 -7.92
CA ALA A 85 -8.89 23.17 -7.62
C ALA A 85 -8.61 23.81 -6.24
N SER A 86 -9.63 24.28 -5.51
CA SER A 86 -9.48 24.81 -4.15
C SER A 86 -9.41 23.74 -3.06
N ASP A 87 -9.74 22.49 -3.38
CA ASP A 87 -9.65 21.36 -2.46
C ASP A 87 -8.18 20.95 -2.24
N GLN A 88 -7.78 20.80 -0.97
CA GLN A 88 -6.41 20.46 -0.58
C GLN A 88 -6.02 19.03 -0.95
N HIS A 89 -7.00 18.14 -1.12
CA HIS A 89 -6.78 16.74 -1.45
C HIS A 89 -6.55 16.50 -2.94
N ILE A 90 -6.87 17.48 -3.78
CA ILE A 90 -6.74 17.36 -5.24
C ILE A 90 -5.39 17.94 -5.67
N LEU A 91 -4.48 17.09 -6.14
CA LEU A 91 -3.19 17.52 -6.68
C LEU A 91 -3.35 18.21 -8.03
N HIS A 92 -4.18 17.64 -8.91
CA HIS A 92 -4.39 18.16 -10.26
C HIS A 92 -5.72 17.69 -10.86
N ILE A 93 -6.29 18.52 -11.74
CA ILE A 93 -7.52 18.24 -12.49
C ILE A 93 -7.25 18.44 -13.99
N GLU A 94 -7.61 17.45 -14.80
CA GLU A 94 -7.39 17.47 -16.25
C GLU A 94 -8.70 17.35 -17.02
N PRO A 95 -9.00 18.29 -17.93
CA PRO A 95 -10.06 18.07 -18.89
C PRO A 95 -9.65 16.97 -19.88
N TYR A 96 -10.59 16.11 -20.24
CA TYR A 96 -10.33 15.05 -21.21
C TYR A 96 -11.56 14.77 -22.07
N THR A 97 -11.28 14.14 -23.21
CA THR A 97 -12.30 13.62 -24.13
C THR A 97 -11.91 12.21 -24.56
N LYS A 98 -12.74 11.20 -24.27
CA LYS A 98 -12.38 9.79 -24.46
C LYS A 98 -13.01 9.24 -25.73
N ALA A 99 -12.18 8.77 -26.65
CA ALA A 99 -12.61 8.06 -27.84
C ALA A 99 -12.25 6.57 -27.74
N SER A 100 -13.06 5.72 -28.35
CA SER A 100 -12.82 4.27 -28.45
C SER A 100 -13.01 3.85 -29.90
N GLY A 101 -12.04 3.14 -30.48
CA GLY A 101 -12.06 2.83 -31.91
C GLY A 101 -11.09 1.73 -32.33
N LEU A 102 -10.91 1.62 -33.65
CA LEU A 102 -9.96 0.71 -34.28
C LEU A 102 -8.85 1.53 -34.94
N LEU A 103 -7.59 1.26 -34.58
CA LEU A 103 -6.43 1.74 -35.31
C LEU A 103 -6.19 0.85 -36.53
N GLN A 104 -5.89 1.46 -37.68
CA GLN A 104 -5.63 0.77 -38.93
C GLN A 104 -4.39 1.32 -39.63
N LYS A 105 -3.48 0.43 -40.04
CA LYS A 105 -2.36 0.70 -40.95
C LYS A 105 -2.34 -0.40 -42.03
N GLY A 106 -2.69 -0.04 -43.26
CA GLY A 106 -2.84 -1.02 -44.35
C GLY A 106 -3.90 -2.08 -44.01
N ALA A 107 -3.48 -3.35 -43.96
CA ALA A 107 -4.33 -4.49 -43.61
C ALA A 107 -4.35 -4.82 -42.10
N GLN A 108 -3.46 -4.22 -41.31
CA GLN A 108 -3.41 -4.46 -39.87
C GLN A 108 -4.42 -3.56 -39.14
N MET A 109 -5.17 -4.15 -38.21
CA MET A 109 -6.12 -3.45 -37.35
C MET A 109 -5.93 -3.84 -35.89
N LYS A 110 -6.06 -2.88 -34.98
CA LYS A 110 -6.00 -3.10 -33.53
C LYS A 110 -7.06 -2.25 -32.83
N ALA A 111 -7.80 -2.85 -31.91
CA ALA A 111 -8.71 -2.11 -31.06
C ALA A 111 -7.95 -1.25 -30.05
N ILE A 112 -8.35 0.01 -29.92
CA ILE A 112 -7.90 0.94 -28.91
C ILE A 112 -9.13 1.38 -28.09
N PRO A 113 -9.43 0.71 -26.96
CA PRO A 113 -10.58 1.03 -26.14
C PRO A 113 -10.44 2.41 -25.46
N GLU A 114 -9.21 2.87 -25.19
CA GLU A 114 -8.98 4.15 -24.53
C GLU A 114 -8.01 5.05 -25.32
N LEU A 115 -8.54 5.81 -26.27
CA LEU A 115 -7.82 6.92 -26.89
C LEU A 115 -8.25 8.24 -26.25
N VAL A 116 -7.39 8.78 -25.38
CA VAL A 116 -7.71 9.94 -24.57
C VAL A 116 -7.21 11.22 -25.24
N GLY A 117 -8.13 12.12 -25.54
CA GLY A 117 -7.84 13.51 -25.88
C GLY A 117 -7.45 14.30 -24.64
N ILE A 118 -6.20 14.76 -24.59
CA ILE A 118 -5.64 15.57 -23.49
C ILE A 118 -5.25 16.96 -23.97
N ASP A 119 -5.24 17.92 -23.05
CA ASP A 119 -4.67 19.24 -23.28
C ASP A 119 -3.26 19.28 -22.67
N PRO A 120 -2.19 19.41 -23.49
CA PRO A 120 -0.81 19.40 -23.00
C PRO A 120 -0.51 20.47 -21.93
N SER A 121 -1.27 21.58 -21.89
CA SER A 121 -1.09 22.63 -20.89
C SER A 121 -1.52 22.20 -19.48
N PHE A 122 -2.52 21.33 -19.38
CA PHE A 122 -2.99 20.74 -18.13
C PHE A 122 -2.19 19.48 -17.79
N SER A 123 -1.92 18.61 -18.77
CA SER A 123 -1.24 17.33 -18.53
C SER A 123 0.29 17.43 -18.38
N ALA A 124 0.89 18.61 -18.53
CA ALA A 124 2.35 18.79 -18.37
C ALA A 124 2.89 18.43 -16.97
N LYS A 125 2.02 18.48 -15.94
CA LYS A 125 2.38 18.09 -14.57
C LYS A 125 2.11 16.62 -14.27
N ASN A 126 1.47 15.89 -15.18
CA ASN A 126 1.10 14.50 -15.03
C ASN A 126 2.33 13.58 -15.21
N ARG A 127 2.33 12.40 -14.57
CA ARG A 127 3.36 11.37 -14.75
C ARG A 127 3.50 10.94 -16.21
N LEU A 128 2.42 11.01 -16.98
CA LEU A 128 2.45 10.74 -18.40
C LEU A 128 3.46 11.64 -19.15
N ALA A 129 3.43 12.95 -18.93
CA ALA A 129 4.36 13.88 -19.56
C ALA A 129 5.81 13.64 -19.12
N GLN A 130 6.01 13.15 -17.89
CA GLN A 130 7.33 12.83 -17.32
C GLN A 130 7.89 11.49 -17.84
N SER A 131 7.01 10.57 -18.25
CA SER A 131 7.40 9.25 -18.76
C SER A 131 7.87 9.26 -20.22
N VAL A 132 7.60 10.35 -20.94
CA VAL A 132 7.91 10.51 -22.36
C VAL A 132 9.13 11.43 -22.54
N ASP A 133 9.99 11.13 -23.51
CA ASP A 133 11.13 11.98 -23.86
C ASP A 133 10.69 13.44 -24.08
N ALA A 134 11.43 14.40 -23.53
CA ALA A 134 11.07 15.82 -23.61
C ALA A 134 10.88 16.33 -25.06
N ASP A 135 11.70 15.82 -25.99
CA ASP A 135 11.58 16.14 -27.42
C ASP A 135 10.31 15.56 -28.05
N VAL A 136 9.90 14.36 -27.63
CA VAL A 136 8.67 13.71 -28.08
C VAL A 136 7.46 14.45 -27.51
N TRP A 137 7.49 14.81 -26.23
CA TRP A 137 6.42 15.60 -25.60
C TRP A 137 6.25 16.97 -26.25
N LYS A 138 7.36 17.64 -26.59
CA LYS A 138 7.33 18.92 -27.31
C LYS A 138 6.76 18.76 -28.73
N LYS A 139 7.14 17.71 -29.45
CA LYS A 139 6.59 17.40 -30.78
C LYS A 139 5.09 17.09 -30.69
N PHE A 140 4.68 16.31 -29.70
CA PHE A 140 3.27 16.01 -29.44
C PHE A 140 2.52 17.31 -29.20
N SER A 141 2.99 18.16 -28.29
CA SER A 141 2.34 19.44 -27.96
C SER A 141 2.16 20.39 -29.14
N ASN A 142 3.10 20.39 -30.10
CA ASN A 142 3.09 21.29 -31.26
C ASN A 142 2.32 20.74 -32.48
N THR A 143 1.96 19.46 -32.48
CA THR A 143 1.39 18.79 -33.66
C THR A 143 -0.06 18.39 -33.36
N PRO A 144 -1.07 19.05 -33.96
CA PRO A 144 -2.48 18.82 -33.60
C PRO A 144 -3.01 17.40 -33.87
N ASP A 145 -2.47 16.73 -34.90
CA ASP A 145 -2.82 15.36 -35.30
C ASP A 145 -1.88 14.31 -34.69
N ALA A 146 -1.07 14.68 -33.71
CA ALA A 146 -0.18 13.74 -33.04
C ALA A 146 -0.93 12.75 -32.16
N VAL A 147 -0.44 11.50 -32.19
CA VAL A 147 -0.83 10.45 -31.26
C VAL A 147 0.41 9.86 -30.58
N LEU A 148 0.28 9.61 -29.28
CA LEU A 148 1.16 8.76 -28.49
C LEU A 148 0.44 7.44 -28.25
N LEU A 149 1.09 6.32 -28.53
CA LEU A 149 0.51 4.99 -28.40
C LEU A 149 1.31 4.16 -27.40
N GLY A 150 0.65 3.24 -26.71
CA GLY A 150 1.35 2.29 -25.84
C GLY A 150 2.36 1.43 -26.62
N SER A 151 3.45 1.05 -25.95
CA SER A 151 4.58 0.35 -26.58
C SER A 151 4.17 -0.98 -27.23
N SER A 152 3.21 -1.69 -26.63
CA SER A 152 2.64 -2.94 -27.14
C SER A 152 1.83 -2.73 -28.43
N ILE A 153 1.10 -1.62 -28.56
CA ILE A 153 0.36 -1.29 -29.80
C ILE A 153 1.34 -1.05 -30.94
N LEU A 154 2.42 -0.29 -30.69
CA LEU A 154 3.43 -0.01 -31.73
C LEU A 154 4.10 -1.29 -32.23
N LYS A 155 4.48 -2.19 -31.31
CA LYS A 155 5.09 -3.49 -31.66
C LYS A 155 4.14 -4.40 -32.42
N GLN A 156 2.86 -4.48 -32.01
CA GLN A 156 1.87 -5.35 -32.65
C GLN A 156 1.48 -4.88 -34.06
N MET A 157 1.52 -3.57 -34.31
CA MET A 157 1.18 -2.96 -35.61
C MET A 157 2.40 -2.55 -36.44
N ASP A 158 3.61 -2.93 -36.02
CA ASP A 158 4.89 -2.55 -36.65
C ASP A 158 4.93 -1.05 -37.01
N LEU A 159 4.58 -0.21 -36.02
CA LEU A 159 4.51 1.25 -36.15
C LEU A 159 5.83 1.89 -35.71
N VAL A 160 6.30 2.85 -36.50
CA VAL A 160 7.49 3.64 -36.21
C VAL A 160 7.10 5.11 -36.03
N ARG A 161 7.90 5.87 -35.26
CA ARG A 161 7.71 7.32 -35.10
C ARG A 161 7.71 7.99 -36.48
N GLY A 162 6.67 8.77 -36.77
CA GLY A 162 6.41 9.43 -38.05
C GLY A 162 5.37 8.74 -38.93
N ASP A 163 4.97 7.51 -38.61
CA ASP A 163 3.93 6.80 -39.35
C ASP A 163 2.57 7.47 -39.20
N LYS A 164 1.74 7.33 -40.25
CA LYS A 164 0.33 7.70 -40.21
C LYS A 164 -0.55 6.48 -40.01
N VAL A 165 -1.46 6.59 -39.07
CA VAL A 165 -2.43 5.55 -38.69
C VAL A 165 -3.84 6.13 -38.78
N GLN A 166 -4.79 5.33 -39.27
CA GLN A 166 -6.19 5.69 -39.29
C GLN A 166 -6.87 5.25 -38.00
N LEU A 167 -7.61 6.13 -37.37
CA LEU A 167 -8.57 5.81 -36.31
C LEU A 167 -9.96 5.70 -36.92
N LEU A 168 -10.57 4.52 -36.83
CA LEU A 168 -11.94 4.26 -37.22
C LEU A 168 -12.84 4.29 -35.99
N LEU A 169 -13.87 5.12 -36.03
CA LEU A 169 -14.83 5.28 -34.94
C LEU A 169 -16.22 4.88 -35.39
N PRO A 170 -16.93 4.08 -34.57
CA PRO A 170 -18.32 3.73 -34.86
C PRO A 170 -19.19 4.99 -34.81
N ARG A 171 -20.10 5.15 -35.78
CA ARG A 171 -21.17 6.13 -35.70
C ARG A 171 -22.45 5.39 -35.38
N VAL A 172 -23.08 5.75 -34.27
CA VAL A 172 -24.43 5.32 -33.94
C VAL A 172 -25.37 6.39 -34.47
N SER A 173 -26.24 6.02 -35.40
CA SER A 173 -27.32 6.89 -35.86
C SER A 173 -28.59 6.59 -35.07
N ASP A 174 -29.41 7.61 -34.87
CA ASP A 174 -30.66 7.50 -34.10
C ASP A 174 -31.67 6.51 -34.72
N ASP A 175 -31.53 6.24 -36.02
CA ASP A 175 -32.35 5.30 -36.79
C ASP A 175 -31.79 3.87 -36.85
N LEU A 176 -30.71 3.58 -36.11
CA LEU A 176 -30.00 2.28 -36.12
C LEU A 176 -29.51 1.82 -37.51
N SER A 177 -29.41 2.74 -38.48
CA SER A 177 -28.86 2.44 -39.80
C SER A 177 -27.34 2.27 -39.76
N PHE A 178 -26.81 1.39 -40.61
CA PHE A 178 -25.37 1.22 -40.74
C PHE A 178 -24.76 2.40 -41.49
N GLN A 179 -24.06 3.27 -40.77
CA GLN A 179 -23.24 4.33 -41.36
C GLN A 179 -21.78 3.90 -41.46
N ALA A 180 -21.08 4.40 -42.48
CA ALA A 180 -19.65 4.22 -42.59
C ALA A 180 -18.95 4.82 -41.35
N PRO A 181 -17.94 4.13 -40.78
CA PRO A 181 -17.23 4.63 -39.61
C PRO A 181 -16.54 5.96 -39.94
N LYS A 182 -16.43 6.83 -38.94
CA LYS A 182 -15.69 8.08 -39.09
C LYS A 182 -14.19 7.76 -39.02
N THR A 183 -13.47 8.12 -40.07
CA THR A 183 -12.02 7.93 -40.15
C THR A 183 -11.29 9.23 -39.83
N VAL A 184 -10.30 9.15 -38.94
CA VAL A 184 -9.40 10.26 -38.59
C VAL A 184 -7.97 9.81 -38.79
N TRP A 185 -7.15 10.64 -39.41
CA TRP A 185 -5.73 10.37 -39.57
C TRP A 185 -4.96 10.91 -38.37
N LEU A 186 -4.09 10.07 -37.82
CA LEU A 186 -3.22 10.39 -36.70
C LEU A 186 -1.77 10.14 -37.11
N THR A 187 -0.87 11.01 -36.66
CA THR A 187 0.58 10.89 -36.87
C THR A 187 1.22 10.38 -35.59
N VAL A 188 1.88 9.23 -35.63
CA VAL A 188 2.53 8.62 -34.46
C VAL A 188 3.78 9.42 -34.12
N VAL A 189 3.79 10.10 -32.99
CA VAL A 189 4.94 10.94 -32.57
C VAL A 189 5.86 10.20 -31.59
N GLY A 190 5.32 9.26 -30.83
CA GLY A 190 6.08 8.56 -29.81
C GLY A 190 5.34 7.40 -29.18
N GLU A 191 6.07 6.70 -28.32
CA GLU A 191 5.58 5.58 -27.53
C GLU A 191 5.40 5.99 -26.08
N ILE A 192 4.47 5.33 -25.40
CA ILE A 192 4.31 5.41 -23.95
C ILE A 192 4.53 4.00 -23.40
N ASN A 193 5.27 3.92 -22.30
CA ASN A 193 5.52 2.67 -21.59
C ASN A 193 5.00 2.80 -20.16
N ILE A 194 3.77 2.34 -19.96
CA ILE A 194 3.11 2.19 -18.65
C ILE A 194 3.37 0.78 -18.12
N GLY A 195 3.56 -0.18 -19.03
CA GLY A 195 3.85 -1.58 -18.73
C GLY A 195 2.59 -2.45 -18.72
N GLY A 196 2.80 -3.77 -18.81
CA GLY A 196 1.76 -4.79 -18.77
C GLY A 196 0.68 -4.63 -19.84
N GLU A 197 -0.56 -4.99 -19.49
CA GLU A 197 -1.70 -5.02 -20.42
C GLU A 197 -2.20 -3.62 -20.82
N LEU A 198 -1.96 -2.59 -20.00
CA LEU A 198 -2.41 -1.22 -20.28
C LEU A 198 -1.78 -0.66 -21.57
N ASP A 199 -0.51 -0.98 -21.84
CA ASP A 199 0.19 -0.59 -23.08
C ASP A 199 -0.50 -1.09 -24.36
N SER A 200 -1.35 -2.11 -24.24
CA SER A 200 -2.07 -2.72 -25.35
C SER A 200 -3.40 -2.01 -25.66
N GLN A 201 -3.85 -1.11 -24.77
CA GLN A 201 -5.23 -0.61 -24.73
C GLN A 201 -5.35 0.93 -24.74
N ILE A 202 -4.25 1.64 -24.49
CA ILE A 202 -4.26 3.10 -24.29
C ILE A 202 -3.53 3.87 -25.39
N GLY A 203 -3.97 5.11 -25.60
CA GLY A 203 -3.26 6.11 -26.40
C GLY A 203 -3.73 7.51 -26.06
N PHE A 204 -2.96 8.51 -26.50
CA PHE A 204 -3.20 9.91 -26.20
C PHE A 204 -3.12 10.75 -27.47
N MET A 205 -4.10 11.62 -27.65
CA MET A 205 -4.17 12.59 -28.74
C MET A 205 -4.53 13.97 -28.19
N HIS A 206 -4.59 14.98 -29.05
CA HIS A 206 -5.04 16.32 -28.66
C HIS A 206 -6.53 16.34 -28.36
N MET A 207 -6.91 16.95 -27.23
CA MET A 207 -8.31 17.11 -26.83
C MET A 207 -9.17 17.81 -27.89
N PRO A 208 -8.74 18.89 -28.57
CA PRO A 208 -9.52 19.49 -29.66
C PRO A 208 -9.79 18.52 -30.82
N LEU A 209 -8.81 17.69 -31.19
CA LEU A 209 -8.99 16.67 -32.22
C LEU A 209 -9.99 15.61 -31.75
N ALA A 210 -9.89 15.16 -30.49
CA ALA A 210 -10.84 14.22 -29.90
C ALA A 210 -12.28 14.77 -29.89
N ALA A 211 -12.45 16.03 -29.50
CA ALA A 211 -13.76 16.69 -29.43
C ALA A 211 -14.42 16.81 -30.81
N THR A 212 -13.69 17.32 -31.81
CA THR A 212 -14.18 17.41 -33.20
C THR A 212 -14.45 16.04 -33.82
N THR A 213 -13.70 15.04 -33.39
CA THR A 213 -13.85 13.66 -33.82
C THR A 213 -15.14 13.04 -33.29
N LEU A 214 -15.48 13.25 -32.01
CA LEU A 214 -16.70 12.76 -31.39
C LEU A 214 -17.93 13.66 -31.60
N GLY A 215 -17.73 14.90 -32.06
CA GLY A 215 -18.81 15.88 -32.22
C GLY A 215 -19.18 16.62 -30.93
N THR A 216 -18.30 16.60 -29.93
CA THR A 216 -18.48 17.29 -28.64
C THR A 216 -18.37 18.80 -28.83
N THR A 217 -19.42 19.54 -28.47
CA THR A 217 -19.52 21.00 -28.68
C THR A 217 -18.78 21.80 -27.61
N ASN A 218 -18.76 21.32 -26.35
CA ASN A 218 -18.13 21.99 -25.21
C ASN A 218 -16.62 21.69 -25.06
N GLY A 219 -16.04 20.90 -25.98
CA GLY A 219 -14.61 20.55 -26.01
C GLY A 219 -14.21 19.41 -25.07
N ALA A 220 -14.54 19.50 -23.77
CA ALA A 220 -14.20 18.47 -22.78
C ALA A 220 -15.42 17.58 -22.47
N GLN A 221 -15.25 16.26 -22.55
CA GLN A 221 -16.27 15.30 -22.18
C GLN A 221 -16.30 15.02 -20.66
N GLY A 222 -15.17 15.20 -20.00
CA GLY A 222 -15.02 14.93 -18.58
C GLY A 222 -13.86 15.66 -17.93
N LEU A 223 -13.79 15.56 -16.61
CA LEU A 223 -12.67 15.97 -15.77
C LEU A 223 -12.09 14.74 -15.06
N ARG A 224 -10.77 14.61 -15.12
CA ARG A 224 -9.98 13.62 -14.39
C ARG A 224 -9.40 14.25 -13.15
N PHE A 225 -9.42 13.51 -12.06
CA PHE A 225 -8.94 13.93 -10.76
C PHE A 225 -7.74 13.08 -10.36
N VAL A 226 -6.67 13.76 -9.96
CA VAL A 226 -5.52 13.16 -9.30
C VAL A 226 -5.50 13.68 -7.87
N PHE A 227 -5.68 12.76 -6.93
CA PHE A 227 -5.64 13.02 -5.49
C PHE A 227 -4.24 12.81 -4.92
N ASP A 228 -3.97 13.40 -3.76
CA ASP A 228 -2.77 13.17 -2.96
C ASP A 228 -2.64 11.71 -2.49
N ASP A 229 -3.75 11.12 -2.08
CA ASP A 229 -3.91 9.70 -1.85
C ASP A 229 -4.95 9.11 -2.82
N PRO A 230 -4.59 8.18 -3.70
CA PRO A 230 -5.58 7.51 -4.55
C PRO A 230 -6.71 6.84 -3.75
N PHE A 231 -6.46 6.38 -2.52
CA PHE A 231 -7.44 5.63 -1.74
C PHE A 231 -8.61 6.48 -1.20
N ILE A 232 -8.50 7.81 -1.19
CA ILE A 232 -9.63 8.70 -0.82
C ILE A 232 -10.61 8.93 -1.98
N ALA A 233 -10.23 8.56 -3.21
CA ALA A 233 -11.03 8.83 -4.40
C ALA A 233 -12.50 8.35 -4.31
N PRO A 234 -12.84 7.15 -3.79
CA PRO A 234 -14.24 6.71 -3.72
C PRO A 234 -15.13 7.59 -2.83
N GLU A 235 -14.58 8.20 -1.79
CA GLU A 235 -15.31 9.12 -0.92
C GLU A 235 -15.36 10.52 -1.54
N SER A 236 -14.21 11.05 -1.97
CA SER A 236 -14.10 12.38 -2.57
C SER A 236 -14.94 12.51 -3.86
N MET A 237 -14.91 11.51 -4.73
CA MET A 237 -15.67 11.52 -5.98
C MET A 237 -17.18 11.52 -5.75
N ARG A 238 -17.66 10.86 -4.69
CA ARG A 238 -19.08 10.95 -4.30
C ARG A 238 -19.44 12.37 -3.91
N GLY A 239 -18.63 13.01 -3.07
CA GLY A 239 -18.82 14.41 -2.68
C GLY A 239 -18.84 15.36 -3.88
N ILE A 240 -17.83 15.25 -4.75
CA ILE A 240 -17.69 16.05 -5.98
C ILE A 240 -18.91 15.86 -6.89
N GLY A 241 -19.29 14.61 -7.15
CA GLY A 241 -20.43 14.29 -8.02
C GLY A 241 -21.75 14.84 -7.51
N PHE A 242 -22.03 14.80 -6.20
CA PHE A 242 -23.24 15.37 -5.61
C PHE A 242 -23.27 16.90 -5.59
N SER A 243 -22.10 17.54 -5.56
CA SER A 243 -21.96 19.00 -5.60
C SER A 243 -21.93 19.59 -7.01
N PHE A 244 -21.99 18.75 -8.04
CA PHE A 244 -21.80 19.17 -9.41
C PHE A 244 -23.07 19.84 -9.97
N ASP A 245 -22.92 21.04 -10.53
CA ASP A 245 -24.06 21.87 -10.99
C ASP A 245 -24.88 21.24 -12.15
N GLN A 246 -24.36 20.20 -12.79
CA GLN A 246 -24.99 19.50 -13.91
C GLN A 246 -25.03 17.99 -13.70
N HIS A 247 -25.93 17.31 -14.40
CA HIS A 247 -26.04 15.86 -14.36
C HIS A 247 -24.81 15.22 -14.99
N VAL A 248 -24.05 14.52 -14.16
CA VAL A 248 -22.80 13.86 -14.53
C VAL A 248 -22.78 12.43 -14.04
N TYR A 249 -22.04 11.61 -14.75
CA TYR A 249 -21.59 10.35 -14.23
C TYR A 249 -20.29 10.55 -13.46
N MET A 250 -20.11 9.74 -12.43
CA MET A 250 -18.88 9.71 -11.64
C MET A 250 -18.38 8.27 -11.53
N THR A 251 -17.08 8.11 -11.66
CA THR A 251 -16.40 6.84 -11.40
C THR A 251 -15.06 7.12 -10.75
N ASP A 252 -14.49 6.08 -10.16
CA ASP A 252 -13.19 6.10 -9.51
C ASP A 252 -12.41 4.84 -9.90
N TRP A 253 -11.10 4.87 -9.64
CA TRP A 253 -10.22 3.78 -10.02
C TRP A 253 -10.59 2.44 -9.36
N THR A 254 -11.21 2.44 -8.17
CA THR A 254 -11.62 1.19 -7.50
C THR A 254 -12.77 0.51 -8.21
N ARG A 255 -13.52 1.25 -9.03
CA ARG A 255 -14.60 0.72 -9.89
C ARG A 255 -14.11 0.34 -11.26
N THR A 256 -13.27 1.19 -11.88
CA THR A 256 -12.73 0.90 -13.22
C THR A 256 -11.69 -0.23 -13.18
N GLN A 257 -10.91 -0.32 -12.10
CA GLN A 257 -9.92 -1.36 -11.83
C GLN A 257 -10.32 -2.25 -10.65
N GLY A 258 -11.56 -2.73 -10.67
CA GLY A 258 -12.13 -3.50 -9.54
C GLY A 258 -11.36 -4.76 -9.16
N HIS A 259 -10.77 -5.46 -10.13
CA HIS A 259 -9.94 -6.64 -9.87
C HIS A 259 -8.69 -6.28 -9.07
N LEU A 260 -7.97 -5.23 -9.48
CA LEU A 260 -6.79 -4.73 -8.78
C LEU A 260 -7.15 -4.29 -7.36
N TYR A 261 -8.25 -3.54 -7.19
CA TYR A 261 -8.69 -3.13 -5.86
C TYR A 261 -9.01 -4.33 -4.96
N GLN A 262 -9.70 -5.36 -5.49
CA GLN A 262 -10.00 -6.59 -4.75
C GLN A 262 -8.72 -7.33 -4.34
N ASP A 263 -7.73 -7.44 -5.22
CA ASP A 263 -6.45 -8.07 -4.92
C ASP A 263 -5.70 -7.33 -3.81
N ILE A 264 -5.68 -5.98 -3.84
CA ILE A 264 -5.10 -5.16 -2.76
C ILE A 264 -5.79 -5.45 -1.43
N GLN A 265 -7.13 -5.50 -1.43
CA GLN A 265 -7.89 -5.76 -0.20
C GLN A 265 -7.68 -7.19 0.33
N LEU A 266 -7.54 -8.17 -0.56
CA LEU A 266 -7.19 -9.54 -0.20
C LEU A 266 -5.83 -9.58 0.49
N VAL A 267 -4.80 -8.97 -0.11
CA VAL A 267 -3.46 -8.90 0.46
C VAL A 267 -3.46 -8.21 1.83
N ARG A 268 -4.14 -7.06 1.95
CA ARG A 268 -4.31 -6.37 3.25
C ARG A 268 -4.98 -7.27 4.29
N THR A 269 -6.04 -7.98 3.91
CA THR A 269 -6.77 -8.89 4.81
C THR A 269 -5.88 -10.03 5.29
N VAL A 270 -5.13 -10.66 4.40
CA VAL A 270 -4.19 -11.75 4.74
C VAL A 270 -3.11 -11.24 5.71
N VAL A 271 -2.55 -10.06 5.45
CA VAL A 271 -1.55 -9.45 6.34
C VAL A 271 -2.15 -9.11 7.71
N TYR A 272 -3.38 -8.60 7.79
CA TYR A 272 -4.03 -8.35 9.07
C TYR A 272 -4.31 -9.63 9.87
N ILE A 273 -4.73 -10.72 9.20
CA ILE A 273 -4.90 -12.02 9.85
C ILE A 273 -3.54 -12.53 10.38
N ALA A 274 -2.49 -12.45 9.57
CA ALA A 274 -1.14 -12.84 9.97
C ALA A 274 -0.62 -12.00 11.15
N LEU A 275 -0.82 -10.68 11.11
CA LEU A 275 -0.46 -9.75 12.18
C LEU A 275 -1.15 -10.14 13.51
N THR A 276 -2.46 -10.41 13.44
CA THR A 276 -3.26 -10.81 14.60
C THR A 276 -2.75 -12.13 15.18
N LEU A 277 -2.43 -13.11 14.33
CA LEU A 277 -1.89 -14.41 14.75
C LEU A 277 -0.53 -14.25 15.43
N VAL A 278 0.38 -13.45 14.86
CA VAL A 278 1.71 -13.18 15.42
C VAL A 278 1.59 -12.53 16.80
N ILE A 279 0.71 -11.55 16.96
CA ILE A 279 0.44 -10.90 18.26
C ILE A 279 -0.10 -11.91 19.27
N ALA A 280 -1.07 -12.74 18.86
CA ALA A 280 -1.66 -13.75 19.74
C ALA A 280 -0.60 -14.76 20.23
N VAL A 281 0.24 -15.28 19.32
CA VAL A 281 1.33 -16.21 19.65
C VAL A 281 2.35 -15.55 20.57
N ALA A 282 2.74 -14.29 20.31
CA ALA A 282 3.66 -13.55 21.15
C ALA A 282 3.09 -13.34 22.57
N CYS A 283 1.85 -12.88 22.70
CA CYS A 283 1.18 -12.69 23.99
C CYS A 283 1.08 -14.01 24.79
N PHE A 284 0.70 -15.10 24.13
CA PHE A 284 0.63 -16.42 24.76
C PHE A 284 2.00 -16.90 25.27
N ASN A 285 3.05 -16.67 24.49
CA ASN A 285 4.42 -16.99 24.89
C ASN A 285 4.85 -16.21 26.13
N ILE A 286 4.58 -14.90 26.20
CA ILE A 286 4.91 -14.06 27.35
C ILE A 286 4.21 -14.57 28.61
N VAL A 287 2.89 -14.78 28.55
CA VAL A 287 2.08 -15.25 29.69
C VAL A 287 2.60 -16.60 30.17
N SER A 288 2.78 -17.56 29.26
CA SER A 288 3.22 -18.92 29.61
C SER A 288 4.60 -18.90 30.28
N THR A 289 5.53 -18.13 29.73
CA THR A 289 6.91 -18.09 30.22
C THR A 289 7.01 -17.40 31.59
N LEU A 290 6.24 -16.33 31.83
CA LEU A 290 6.23 -15.65 33.12
C LEU A 290 5.49 -16.44 34.20
N VAL A 291 4.39 -17.12 33.87
CA VAL A 291 3.71 -18.02 34.82
C VAL A 291 4.65 -19.13 35.27
N MET A 292 5.43 -19.69 34.34
CA MET A 292 6.43 -20.69 34.65
C MET A 292 7.52 -20.13 35.57
N ALA A 293 8.03 -18.93 35.28
CA ALA A 293 9.02 -18.26 36.14
C ALA A 293 8.51 -18.03 37.57
N VAL A 294 7.23 -17.68 37.75
CA VAL A 294 6.62 -17.53 39.09
C VAL A 294 6.55 -18.86 39.83
N ASN A 295 6.16 -19.94 39.14
CA ASN A 295 6.07 -21.27 39.74
C ASN A 295 7.44 -21.78 40.21
N GLU A 296 8.50 -21.57 39.42
CA GLU A 296 9.85 -21.98 39.80
C GLU A 296 10.41 -21.19 40.99
N LYS A 297 9.99 -19.93 41.14
CA LYS A 297 10.39 -19.06 42.25
C LYS A 297 9.46 -19.16 43.46
N GLN A 298 8.54 -20.12 43.50
CA GLN A 298 7.53 -20.24 44.54
C GLN A 298 8.10 -20.35 45.96
N ALA A 299 9.19 -21.10 46.15
CA ALA A 299 9.86 -21.23 47.45
C ALA A 299 10.52 -19.91 47.90
N GLU A 300 11.16 -19.18 46.98
CA GLU A 300 11.78 -17.88 47.26
C GLU A 300 10.72 -16.82 47.61
N ILE A 301 9.59 -16.82 46.90
CA ILE A 301 8.45 -15.95 47.20
C ILE A 301 7.86 -16.27 48.58
N ALA A 302 7.75 -17.56 48.92
CA ALA A 302 7.27 -18.00 50.22
C ALA A 302 8.19 -17.54 51.37
N MET A 303 9.51 -17.63 51.20
CA MET A 303 10.48 -17.11 52.18
C MET A 303 10.35 -15.59 52.37
N LEU A 304 10.20 -14.83 51.28
CA LEU A 304 9.98 -13.38 51.39
C LEU A 304 8.69 -13.06 52.15
N LYS A 305 7.61 -13.82 51.90
CA LYS A 305 6.34 -13.66 52.63
C LYS A 305 6.46 -13.99 54.11
N THR A 306 7.18 -15.04 54.49
CA THR A 306 7.40 -15.36 55.93
C THR A 306 8.26 -14.30 56.61
N MET A 307 9.13 -13.61 55.88
CA MET A 307 9.89 -12.45 56.35
C MET A 307 9.08 -11.14 56.39
N GLY A 308 7.78 -11.16 56.04
CA GLY A 308 6.90 -9.99 56.12
C GLY A 308 6.72 -9.18 54.82
N ALA A 309 7.15 -9.70 53.67
CA ALA A 309 6.90 -9.04 52.38
C ALA A 309 5.40 -8.92 52.08
N ARG A 310 4.94 -7.68 51.84
CA ARG A 310 3.56 -7.39 51.44
C ARG A 310 3.32 -7.79 49.97
N ASP A 311 2.08 -8.13 49.63
CA ASP A 311 1.70 -8.50 48.25
C ASP A 311 2.03 -7.40 47.22
N HIS A 312 1.89 -6.13 47.59
CA HIS A 312 2.27 -5.01 46.69
C HIS A 312 3.76 -4.97 46.36
N LEU A 313 4.62 -5.42 47.28
CA LEU A 313 6.07 -5.50 47.03
C LEU A 313 6.35 -6.57 45.98
N LEU A 314 5.75 -7.75 46.14
CA LEU A 314 5.88 -8.86 45.19
C LEU A 314 5.33 -8.48 43.82
N LEU A 315 4.16 -7.87 43.77
CA LEU A 315 3.52 -7.42 42.52
C LEU A 315 4.44 -6.44 41.76
N LYS A 316 5.01 -5.45 42.45
CA LYS A 316 5.98 -4.50 41.86
C LYS A 316 7.25 -5.16 41.35
N VAL A 317 7.78 -6.16 42.07
CA VAL A 317 8.99 -6.88 41.65
C VAL A 317 8.75 -7.64 40.34
N PHE A 318 7.64 -8.38 40.24
CA PHE A 318 7.31 -9.14 39.03
C PHE A 318 6.92 -8.23 37.85
N LEU A 319 6.21 -7.13 38.09
CA LEU A 319 5.96 -6.12 37.05
C LEU A 319 7.26 -5.51 36.52
N LEU A 320 8.21 -5.17 37.40
CA LEU A 320 9.48 -4.59 36.99
C LEU A 320 10.34 -5.61 36.22
N GLN A 321 10.32 -6.88 36.62
CA GLN A 321 10.98 -7.97 35.88
C GLN A 321 10.36 -8.15 34.49
N GLY A 322 9.03 -8.13 34.42
CA GLY A 322 8.26 -8.16 33.18
C GLY A 322 8.59 -7.00 32.25
N ALA A 323 8.58 -5.78 32.77
CA ALA A 323 8.95 -4.56 32.05
C ALA A 323 10.37 -4.66 31.48
N PHE A 324 11.32 -5.20 32.25
CA PHE A 324 12.69 -5.36 31.80
C PHE A 324 12.79 -6.33 30.61
N ASN A 325 12.13 -7.49 30.69
CA ASN A 325 12.09 -8.46 29.60
C ASN A 325 11.37 -7.90 28.37
N GLY A 326 10.28 -7.17 28.58
CA GLY A 326 9.54 -6.44 27.54
C GLY A 326 10.44 -5.46 26.81
N VAL A 327 11.09 -4.55 27.53
CA VAL A 327 11.98 -3.55 26.96
C VAL A 327 13.15 -4.20 26.22
N MET A 328 13.85 -5.19 26.81
CA MET A 328 14.95 -5.87 26.12
C MET A 328 14.49 -6.62 24.86
N GLY A 329 13.39 -7.35 24.95
CA GLY A 329 12.82 -8.08 23.82
C GLY A 329 12.43 -7.13 22.70
N THR A 330 11.69 -6.06 23.02
CA THR A 330 11.32 -5.04 22.05
C THR A 330 12.54 -4.36 21.44
N LEU A 331 13.56 -4.03 22.21
CA LEU A 331 14.77 -3.36 21.69
C LEU A 331 15.52 -4.26 20.71
N ILE A 332 15.71 -5.54 21.05
CA ILE A 332 16.31 -6.54 20.15
C ILE A 332 15.45 -6.73 18.90
N GLY A 333 14.14 -6.87 19.08
CA GLY A 333 13.20 -7.08 17.98
C GLY A 333 13.09 -5.88 17.04
N VAL A 334 13.13 -4.66 17.57
CA VAL A 334 13.15 -3.43 16.78
C VAL A 334 14.43 -3.32 15.97
N ILE A 335 15.59 -3.54 16.59
CA ILE A 335 16.87 -3.51 15.88
C ILE A 335 16.88 -4.56 14.76
N ALA A 336 16.53 -5.81 15.07
CA ALA A 336 16.48 -6.87 14.08
C ALA A 336 15.44 -6.59 12.98
N GLY A 337 14.25 -6.11 13.34
CA GLY A 337 13.18 -5.77 12.41
C GLY A 337 13.55 -4.65 11.45
N VAL A 338 14.15 -3.57 11.98
CA VAL A 338 14.63 -2.44 11.16
C VAL A 338 15.74 -2.89 10.19
N LEU A 339 16.71 -3.65 10.69
CA LEU A 339 17.83 -4.15 9.87
C LEU A 339 17.32 -5.07 8.75
N LEU A 340 16.42 -6.00 9.07
CA LEU A 340 15.84 -6.91 8.09
C LEU A 340 14.94 -6.16 7.10
N ALA A 341 14.13 -5.20 7.55
CA ALA A 341 13.24 -4.44 6.69
C ALA A 341 14.03 -3.61 5.65
N GLN A 342 15.13 -2.98 6.06
CA GLN A 342 15.97 -2.19 5.15
C GLN A 342 16.71 -3.06 4.12
N ASN A 343 17.01 -4.31 4.45
CA ASN A 343 17.75 -5.22 3.58
C ASN A 343 16.86 -6.29 2.93
N LEU A 344 15.54 -6.18 3.08
CA LEU A 344 14.61 -7.25 2.73
C LEU A 344 14.72 -7.65 1.25
N THR A 345 14.79 -6.65 0.37
CA THR A 345 14.93 -6.86 -1.07
C THR A 345 16.23 -7.59 -1.41
N SER A 346 17.35 -7.19 -0.81
CA SER A 346 18.65 -7.86 -1.02
C SER A 346 18.65 -9.29 -0.50
N ILE A 347 18.01 -9.53 0.65
CA ILE A 347 17.86 -10.87 1.23
C ILE A 347 17.02 -11.76 0.31
N ALA A 348 15.89 -11.24 -0.20
CA ALA A 348 15.03 -11.98 -1.13
C ALA A 348 15.79 -12.39 -2.39
N LEU A 349 16.50 -11.46 -3.03
CA LEU A 349 17.31 -11.72 -4.23
C LEU A 349 18.43 -12.73 -3.97
N PHE A 350 19.06 -12.70 -2.79
CA PHE A 350 20.04 -13.71 -2.40
C PHE A 350 19.41 -15.11 -2.38
N PHE A 351 18.22 -15.26 -1.77
CA PHE A 351 17.52 -16.54 -1.75
C PHE A 351 17.06 -16.99 -3.15
N GLU A 352 16.60 -16.08 -4.02
CA GLU A 352 16.28 -16.42 -5.42
C GLU A 352 17.48 -16.98 -6.17
N SER A 353 18.66 -16.37 -5.99
CA SER A 353 19.89 -16.80 -6.65
C SER A 353 20.35 -18.21 -6.20
N VAL A 354 20.09 -18.56 -4.94
CA VAL A 354 20.48 -19.84 -4.34
C VAL A 354 19.46 -20.94 -4.66
N LEU A 355 18.16 -20.62 -4.61
CA LEU A 355 17.07 -21.59 -4.76
C LEU A 355 16.64 -21.78 -6.23
N GLY A 356 17.07 -20.89 -7.13
CA GLY A 356 16.82 -21.01 -8.57
C GLY A 356 15.37 -20.76 -9.00
N PHE A 357 14.54 -20.18 -8.14
CA PHE A 357 13.19 -19.74 -8.47
C PHE A 357 13.01 -18.24 -8.15
N ARG A 358 12.19 -17.54 -8.94
CA ARG A 358 11.81 -16.14 -8.70
C ARG A 358 10.55 -16.08 -7.85
N PHE A 359 10.55 -15.28 -6.80
CA PHE A 359 9.39 -15.10 -5.93
C PHE A 359 8.27 -14.31 -6.63
N LEU A 360 8.64 -13.33 -7.46
CA LEU A 360 7.71 -12.48 -8.21
C LEU A 360 8.06 -12.49 -9.71
N SER A 361 7.05 -12.69 -10.55
CA SER A 361 7.15 -12.54 -12.00
C SER A 361 6.60 -11.19 -12.42
N GLY A 362 7.48 -10.31 -12.91
CA GLY A 362 7.13 -8.96 -13.38
C GLY A 362 6.04 -8.90 -14.46
N ASP A 363 5.79 -10.01 -15.16
CA ASP A 363 4.81 -10.09 -16.24
C ASP A 363 3.34 -10.08 -15.75
N ILE A 364 3.08 -10.47 -14.50
CA ILE A 364 1.73 -10.57 -13.91
C ILE A 364 1.53 -9.51 -12.84
N TYR A 365 2.52 -9.34 -11.98
CA TYR A 365 2.56 -8.29 -10.97
C TYR A 365 3.74 -7.39 -11.32
N PHE A 366 3.45 -6.15 -11.69
CA PHE A 366 4.35 -5.09 -12.19
C PHE A 366 5.56 -4.75 -11.29
N ILE A 367 5.78 -5.52 -10.23
CA ILE A 367 6.88 -5.44 -9.27
C ILE A 367 7.66 -6.75 -9.35
N ASP A 368 8.90 -6.70 -9.79
CA ASP A 368 9.82 -7.84 -9.97
C ASP A 368 10.70 -8.12 -8.73
N PHE A 369 10.46 -7.40 -7.64
CA PHE A 369 11.19 -7.53 -6.38
C PHE A 369 10.24 -7.42 -5.19
N LEU A 370 10.70 -7.81 -4.00
CA LEU A 370 9.92 -7.71 -2.77
C LEU A 370 10.11 -6.31 -2.17
N PRO A 371 9.10 -5.42 -2.20
CA PRO A 371 9.27 -4.04 -1.77
C PRO A 371 9.21 -3.95 -0.23
N SER A 372 9.94 -2.98 0.31
CA SER A 372 9.96 -2.71 1.75
C SER A 372 10.18 -1.22 1.99
N GLU A 373 9.24 -0.59 2.68
CA GLU A 373 9.35 0.81 3.09
C GLU A 373 9.16 0.95 4.60
N LEU A 374 10.23 1.36 5.28
CA LEU A 374 10.22 1.50 6.72
C LEU A 374 9.69 2.89 7.12
N LYS A 375 8.57 2.91 7.85
CA LYS A 375 8.03 4.12 8.47
C LYS A 375 8.37 4.16 9.95
N TRP A 376 9.18 5.14 10.36
CA TRP A 376 9.60 5.29 11.76
C TRP A 376 8.44 5.42 12.74
N THR A 377 7.36 6.09 12.33
CA THR A 377 6.14 6.22 13.14
C THR A 377 5.58 4.84 13.52
N GLU A 378 5.53 3.90 12.59
CA GLU A 378 5.04 2.54 12.84
C GLU A 378 5.99 1.72 13.70
N VAL A 379 7.30 1.93 13.55
CA VAL A 379 8.33 1.32 14.42
C VAL A 379 8.14 1.78 15.87
N PHE A 380 7.96 3.09 16.11
CA PHE A 380 7.72 3.61 17.45
C PHE A 380 6.38 3.14 18.03
N ILE A 381 5.32 3.11 17.22
CA ILE A 381 4.00 2.62 17.65
C ILE A 381 4.08 1.13 18.00
N THR A 382 4.74 0.32 17.18
CA THR A 382 4.90 -1.12 17.43
C THR A 382 5.73 -1.36 18.69
N ALA A 383 6.81 -0.60 18.90
CA ALA A 383 7.61 -0.68 20.11
C ALA A 383 6.78 -0.31 21.36
N ALA A 384 5.99 0.76 21.29
CA ALA A 384 5.11 1.17 22.38
C ALA A 384 4.04 0.12 22.69
N ILE A 385 3.36 -0.41 21.67
CA ILE A 385 2.35 -1.46 21.81
C ILE A 385 2.97 -2.73 22.40
N ALA A 386 4.15 -3.14 21.94
CA ALA A 386 4.83 -4.32 22.45
C ALA A 386 5.19 -4.19 23.94
N ILE A 387 5.71 -3.02 24.37
CA ILE A 387 5.99 -2.75 25.78
C ILE A 387 4.70 -2.77 26.59
N VAL A 388 3.64 -2.12 26.13
CA VAL A 388 2.33 -2.09 26.80
C VAL A 388 1.73 -3.48 26.93
N LEU A 389 1.72 -4.27 25.85
CA LEU A 389 1.24 -5.66 25.86
C LEU A 389 2.09 -6.54 26.77
N SER A 390 3.41 -6.37 26.79
CA SER A 390 4.27 -7.10 27.71
C SER A 390 3.93 -6.80 29.17
N LEU A 391 3.68 -5.52 29.51
CA LEU A 391 3.25 -5.12 30.85
C LEU A 391 1.89 -5.72 31.22
N PHE A 392 0.91 -5.67 30.31
CA PHE A 392 -0.40 -6.30 30.54
C PHE A 392 -0.30 -7.82 30.70
N ALA A 393 0.51 -8.50 29.88
CA ALA A 393 0.75 -9.93 30.00
C ALA A 393 1.42 -10.30 31.33
N THR A 394 2.18 -9.38 31.94
CA THR A 394 2.84 -9.60 33.24
C THR A 394 1.91 -9.45 34.45
N LEU A 395 0.75 -8.81 34.31
CA LEU A 395 -0.20 -8.63 35.41
C LEU A 395 -0.69 -9.96 35.96
N TYR A 396 -1.09 -10.88 35.10
CA TYR A 396 -1.63 -12.17 35.51
C TYR A 396 -0.61 -13.02 36.31
N PRO A 397 0.64 -13.23 35.84
CA PRO A 397 1.70 -13.86 36.63
C PRO A 397 1.98 -13.14 37.95
N ALA A 398 2.04 -11.80 37.95
CA ALA A 398 2.33 -11.02 39.16
C ALA A 398 1.24 -11.21 40.23
N MET A 399 -0.03 -11.24 39.83
CA MET A 399 -1.17 -11.56 40.72
C MET A 399 -1.14 -13.02 41.19
N LYS A 400 -0.64 -13.94 40.37
CA LYS A 400 -0.46 -15.34 40.79
C LYS A 400 0.60 -15.46 41.90
N ALA A 401 1.69 -14.71 41.80
CA ALA A 401 2.77 -14.72 42.79
C ALA A 401 2.29 -14.26 44.18
N THR A 402 1.38 -13.28 44.25
CA THR A 402 0.82 -12.82 45.52
C THR A 402 -0.14 -13.83 46.16
N LYS A 403 -0.67 -14.80 45.41
CA LYS A 403 -1.58 -15.84 45.94
C LYS A 403 -0.86 -17.08 46.47
N ILE A 404 0.48 -17.11 46.45
CA ILE A 404 1.26 -18.23 46.97
C ILE A 404 1.09 -18.32 48.50
N ASN A 405 0.70 -19.50 48.99
CA ASN A 405 0.60 -19.80 50.41
C ASN A 405 1.97 -20.29 50.94
N PRO A 406 2.62 -19.56 51.87
CA PRO A 406 3.96 -19.91 52.34
C PRO A 406 4.05 -21.30 53.00
N ALA A 407 3.02 -21.72 53.73
CA ALA A 407 3.02 -23.00 54.43
C ALA A 407 2.99 -24.18 53.47
N ARG A 408 2.22 -24.08 52.37
CA ARG A 408 2.20 -25.12 51.32
C ARG A 408 3.50 -25.13 50.51
N ALA A 409 4.01 -23.96 50.16
CA ALA A 409 5.20 -23.81 49.34
C ALA A 409 6.50 -24.27 50.03
N LEU A 410 6.59 -24.14 51.36
CA LEU A 410 7.75 -24.59 52.14
C LEU A 410 7.57 -26.00 52.73
N GLY A 411 6.32 -26.49 52.84
CA GLY A 411 6.00 -27.81 53.37
C GLY A 411 5.99 -28.94 52.32
N GLN A 412 5.95 -28.62 51.03
CA GLN A 412 6.13 -29.59 49.95
C GLN A 412 7.63 -29.87 49.78
N ARG A 413 8.07 -31.07 50.21
CA ARG A 413 9.38 -31.64 49.89
C ARG A 413 9.40 -32.21 48.49
#